data_AF-A0A1V4QSS5-F1
#
_entry.id   AF-A0A1V4QSS5-F1
#
_cell.length_a   1.000
_cell.length_b   1.000
_cell.length_c   1.000
_cell.angle_alpha   90.00
_cell.angle_beta   90.00
_cell.angle_gamma   90.00
#
_symmetry.space_group_name_H-M   'P 1'
#
loop_
_entity.id
_entity.type
_entity.pdbx_description
1 polymer ?
#
loop_
_entity_poly.entity_id
_entity_poly.type
_entity_poly.pdbx_seq_one_letter_code
_entity_poly.pdbx_strand_id
1 'polypeptide(L)'
;AEINHSKDFNEYYRKGLVVGDPNYSGGKMGSGQPSMLWEGTLEIGETETSTALEKVGHGHPSGKTGDVYPDLNTLTSALDIVEAIQVKYIPPQ
;
A
#
# COMPACT_ATOMS: atom_id res chain seq x y z
N ALA A 1 11.26 0.69 0.35
CA ALA A 1 11.09 0.11 -1.00
C ALA A 1 9.67 0.40 -1.47
N GLU A 2 9.44 0.43 -2.79
CA GLU A 2 8.10 0.57 -3.37
C GLU A 2 7.89 -0.56 -4.38
N ILE A 3 6.70 -1.18 -4.37
CA ILE A 3 6.31 -2.26 -5.29
C ILE A 3 5.07 -1.78 -6.03
N ASN A 4 5.11 -1.82 -7.37
CA ASN A 4 4.03 -1.35 -8.21
C ASN A 4 3.29 -2.51 -8.88
N HIS A 5 1.98 -2.60 -8.65
CA HIS A 5 1.09 -3.52 -9.35
C HIS A 5 -0.15 -2.78 -9.85
N SER A 6 -0.10 -2.28 -11.07
CA SER A 6 -1.20 -1.51 -11.66
C SER A 6 -2.35 -2.40 -12.13
N LYS A 7 -3.56 -1.83 -12.18
CA LYS A 7 -4.77 -2.44 -12.77
C LYS A 7 -5.32 -3.63 -11.98
N ASP A 8 -5.08 -3.64 -10.67
CA ASP A 8 -5.66 -4.61 -9.73
C ASP A 8 -7.09 -4.21 -9.32
N PHE A 9 -8.04 -4.46 -10.22
CA PHE A 9 -9.43 -4.05 -10.02
C PHE A 9 -10.22 -5.05 -9.16
N ASN A 10 -11.21 -4.53 -8.42
CA ASN A 10 -12.18 -5.35 -7.70
C ASN A 10 -13.59 -4.75 -7.77
N GLU A 11 -14.51 -5.20 -6.91
CA GLU A 11 -15.90 -4.73 -6.90
C GLU A 11 -16.07 -3.27 -6.43
N TYR A 12 -15.11 -2.72 -5.69
CA TYR A 12 -15.08 -1.33 -5.23
C TYR A 12 -14.33 -0.42 -6.22
N TYR A 13 -13.13 -0.83 -6.61
CA TYR A 13 -12.22 -0.11 -7.51
C TYR A 13 -12.32 -0.69 -8.91
N ARG A 14 -13.36 -0.27 -9.64
CA ARG A 14 -13.69 -0.80 -10.97
C ARG A 14 -12.97 -0.06 -12.09
N LYS A 15 -12.92 -0.70 -13.25
CA LYS A 15 -12.50 -0.04 -14.50
C LYS A 15 -13.46 1.09 -14.87
N GLY A 16 -12.91 2.24 -15.25
CA GLY A 16 -13.67 3.33 -15.85
C GLY A 16 -14.57 4.11 -14.90
N LEU A 17 -14.33 4.05 -13.59
CA LEU A 17 -14.96 4.99 -12.65
C LEU A 17 -14.63 6.43 -13.04
N VAL A 18 -15.57 7.34 -12.81
CA VAL A 18 -15.45 8.74 -13.23
C VAL A 18 -14.95 9.63 -12.09
N VAL A 19 -14.34 10.76 -12.44
CA VAL A 19 -13.91 11.77 -11.46
C VAL A 19 -15.11 12.22 -10.63
N GLY A 20 -14.98 12.12 -9.31
CA GLY A 20 -16.06 12.42 -8.35
C GLY A 20 -16.64 11.17 -7.67
N ASP A 21 -16.44 9.97 -8.26
CA ASP A 21 -16.73 8.72 -7.56
C ASP A 21 -15.76 8.55 -6.37
N PRO A 22 -16.24 8.17 -5.17
CA PRO A 22 -15.37 7.95 -4.00
C PRO A 22 -14.24 6.95 -4.24
N ASN A 23 -14.47 5.95 -5.10
CA ASN A 23 -13.52 4.90 -5.43
C ASN A 23 -12.76 5.16 -6.73
N TYR A 24 -12.89 6.35 -7.30
CA TYR A 24 -12.12 6.73 -8.48
C TYR A 24 -10.61 6.64 -8.20
N SER A 25 -9.91 5.77 -8.94
CA SER A 25 -8.49 5.48 -8.71
C SER A 25 -7.53 6.08 -9.76
N GLY A 26 -7.94 7.19 -10.39
CA GLY A 26 -7.09 7.95 -11.30
C GLY A 26 -7.01 7.42 -12.73
N GLY A 27 -6.77 8.32 -13.69
CA GLY A 27 -6.73 8.00 -15.12
C GLY A 27 -8.09 7.67 -15.75
N LYS A 28 -8.10 7.45 -17.07
CA LYS A 28 -9.33 7.14 -17.84
C LYS A 28 -9.87 5.73 -17.56
N MET A 29 -8.99 4.78 -17.27
CA MET A 29 -9.35 3.38 -17.00
C MET A 29 -9.42 3.05 -15.50
N GLY A 30 -8.92 3.90 -14.61
CA GLY A 30 -8.64 3.53 -13.22
C GLY A 30 -7.29 2.84 -13.07
N SER A 31 -6.65 3.01 -11.91
CA SER A 31 -5.40 2.33 -11.55
C SER A 31 -5.61 1.00 -10.82
N GLY A 32 -6.86 0.69 -10.44
CA GLY A 32 -7.22 -0.45 -9.58
C GLY A 32 -7.35 -0.05 -8.11
N GLN A 33 -7.14 -1.00 -7.22
CA GLN A 33 -7.10 -0.81 -5.77
C GLN A 33 -6.03 0.22 -5.34
N PRO A 34 -6.23 0.93 -4.21
CA PRO A 34 -5.27 1.91 -3.70
C PRO A 34 -3.94 1.27 -3.29
N SER A 35 -2.92 2.11 -3.07
CA SER A 35 -1.65 1.67 -2.51
C SER A 35 -1.82 1.12 -1.09
N MET A 36 -1.20 -0.02 -0.80
CA MET A 36 -1.06 -0.56 0.55
C MET A 36 0.13 0.08 1.27
N LEU A 37 -0.07 0.52 2.51
CA LEU A 37 1.01 0.99 3.37
C LEU A 37 1.38 -0.07 4.41
N TRP A 38 2.68 -0.26 4.57
CA TRP A 38 3.28 -1.15 5.55
C TRP A 38 4.22 -0.34 6.44
N GLU A 39 4.20 -0.61 7.74
CA GLU A 39 5.01 0.09 8.73
C GLU A 39 5.66 -0.89 9.70
N GLY A 40 6.82 -0.52 10.21
CA GLY A 40 7.51 -1.23 11.27
C GLY A 40 8.61 -0.35 11.84
N THR A 41 8.97 -0.59 13.10
CA THR A 41 10.01 0.18 13.79
C THR A 41 11.23 -0.72 13.97
N LEU A 42 12.42 -0.20 13.67
CA LEU A 42 13.68 -0.86 13.96
C LEU A 42 14.64 0.10 14.64
N GLU A 43 15.47 -0.44 15.53
CA GLU A 43 16.54 0.32 16.19
C GLU A 43 17.78 0.36 15.31
N ILE A 44 18.39 1.54 15.20
CA ILE A 44 19.64 1.76 14.47
C ILE A 44 20.74 1.95 15.51
N GLY A 45 21.82 1.16 15.41
CA GLY A 45 22.91 1.18 16.38
C GLY A 45 24.13 0.38 15.94
N GLU A 46 24.89 -0.12 16.91
CA GLU A 46 26.13 -0.89 16.66
C GLU A 46 25.89 -2.37 16.34
N THR A 47 24.66 -2.85 16.52
CA THR A 47 24.28 -4.25 16.29
C THR A 47 23.29 -4.39 15.15
N GLU A 48 23.30 -5.55 14.49
CA GLU A 48 22.26 -5.90 13.53
C GLU A 48 20.89 -5.96 14.22
N THR A 49 19.87 -5.42 13.55
CA THR A 49 18.47 -5.47 14.01
C THR A 49 17.55 -5.80 12.85
N SER A 50 16.37 -6.33 13.14
CA SER A 50 15.35 -6.59 12.13
C SER A 50 13.95 -6.36 12.67
N THR A 51 13.02 -6.06 11.77
CA THR A 51 11.59 -5.98 12.05
C THR A 51 10.79 -6.54 10.89
N ALA A 52 9.67 -7.18 11.21
CA ALA A 52 8.59 -7.37 10.24
C ALA A 52 7.82 -6.06 10.10
N LEU A 53 7.29 -5.79 8.91
CA LEU A 53 6.33 -4.70 8.72
C LEU A 53 4.91 -5.24 8.80
N GLU A 54 3.99 -4.41 9.30
CA GLU A 54 2.57 -4.68 9.37
C GLU A 54 1.80 -3.79 8.41
N LYS A 55 0.67 -4.28 7.89
CA LYS A 55 -0.26 -3.47 7.09
C LYS A 55 -0.91 -2.44 8.00
N VAL A 56 -0.71 -1.16 7.72
CA VAL A 56 -1.26 -0.06 8.54
C VAL A 56 -2.40 0.71 7.88
N GLY A 57 -2.62 0.49 6.58
CA GLY A 57 -3.70 1.13 5.86
C GLY A 57 -3.45 1.18 4.36
N HIS A 58 -4.20 2.05 3.70
CA HIS A 58 -4.05 2.35 2.29
C HIS A 58 -4.04 3.86 2.03
N GLY A 59 -3.51 4.27 0.88
CA GLY A 59 -3.56 5.67 0.43
C GLY A 59 -4.90 6.05 -0.18
N HIS A 60 -5.10 7.32 -0.49
CA HIS A 60 -6.29 7.75 -1.23
C HIS A 60 -6.36 7.02 -2.60
N PRO A 61 -7.52 6.51 -3.06
CA PRO A 61 -7.63 5.74 -4.30
C PRO A 61 -7.01 6.39 -5.54
N SER A 62 -7.21 7.70 -5.72
CA SER A 62 -6.60 8.48 -6.81
C SER A 62 -5.24 9.12 -6.48
N GLY A 63 -4.67 8.87 -5.29
CA GLY A 63 -3.44 9.52 -4.83
C GLY A 63 -3.57 11.01 -4.54
N LYS A 64 -4.81 11.52 -4.38
CA LYS A 64 -5.09 12.96 -4.22
C LYS A 64 -4.61 13.52 -2.88
N THR A 65 -4.58 12.70 -1.83
CA THR A 65 -4.14 13.11 -0.49
C THR A 65 -3.02 12.20 0.02
N GLY A 66 -2.27 12.69 1.01
CA GLY A 66 -1.20 11.95 1.68
C GLY A 66 -1.65 11.25 2.97
N ASP A 67 -2.96 11.17 3.22
CA ASP A 67 -3.50 10.53 4.40
C ASP A 67 -3.38 9.00 4.33
N VAL A 68 -3.26 8.37 5.50
CA VAL A 68 -3.30 6.91 5.66
C VAL A 68 -4.69 6.52 6.18
N TYR A 69 -5.40 5.74 5.39
CA TYR A 69 -6.73 5.23 5.73
C TYR A 69 -6.58 3.81 6.31
N PRO A 70 -6.91 3.58 7.59
CA PRO A 70 -6.69 2.29 8.24
C PRO A 70 -7.72 1.22 7.85
N ASP A 71 -8.84 1.61 7.23
CA ASP A 71 -9.89 0.68 6.82
C ASP A 71 -9.49 -0.09 5.55
N LEU A 72 -9.23 -1.39 5.69
CA LEU A 72 -8.82 -2.26 4.59
C LEU A 72 -9.98 -3.05 3.95
N ASN A 73 -11.23 -2.86 4.40
CA ASN A 73 -12.36 -3.73 4.02
C ASN A 73 -12.73 -3.69 2.52
N THR A 74 -12.29 -2.65 1.80
CA THR A 74 -12.53 -2.52 0.35
C THR A 74 -11.42 -3.13 -0.50
N LEU A 75 -10.33 -3.59 0.12
CA LEU A 75 -9.20 -4.22 -0.55
C LEU A 75 -9.36 -5.75 -0.51
N THR A 76 -8.85 -6.39 -1.55
CA THR A 76 -9.02 -7.81 -1.85
C THR A 76 -7.66 -8.40 -2.22
N SER A 77 -7.43 -8.72 -3.50
CA SER A 77 -6.14 -9.20 -4.02
C SER A 77 -4.94 -8.34 -3.60
N ALA A 78 -5.10 -7.03 -3.46
CA ALA A 78 -4.05 -6.12 -3.01
C ALA A 78 -3.45 -6.51 -1.64
N LEU A 79 -4.24 -7.13 -0.76
CA LEU A 79 -3.77 -7.62 0.55
C LEU A 79 -2.86 -8.84 0.44
N ASP A 80 -2.93 -9.58 -0.67
CA ASP A 80 -2.27 -10.87 -0.86
C ASP A 80 -1.11 -10.82 -1.86
N ILE A 81 -0.93 -9.69 -2.59
CA ILE A 81 0.18 -9.51 -3.54
C ILE A 81 1.54 -9.65 -2.83
N VAL A 82 1.64 -9.11 -1.61
CA VAL A 82 2.85 -9.19 -0.78
C VAL A 82 2.50 -9.95 0.48
N GLU A 83 3.07 -11.14 0.63
CA GLU A 83 2.84 -12.01 1.78
C GLU A 83 3.43 -11.41 3.07
N ALA A 84 4.70 -10.96 3.02
CA ALA A 84 5.38 -10.35 4.14
C ALA A 84 6.51 -9.43 3.69
N ILE A 85 6.86 -8.45 4.54
CA ILE A 85 8.04 -7.62 4.37
C ILE A 85 8.88 -7.70 5.65
N GLN A 86 10.15 -8.06 5.51
CA GLN A 86 11.13 -7.98 6.58
C GLN A 86 12.20 -6.96 6.21
N VAL A 87 12.57 -6.13 7.19
CA VAL A 87 13.64 -5.15 7.07
C VAL A 87 14.73 -5.53 8.06
N LYS A 88 15.98 -5.53 7.59
CA LYS A 88 17.17 -5.77 8.41
C LYS A 88 18.12 -4.60 8.28
N TYR A 89 18.59 -4.07 9.40
CA TYR A 89 19.70 -3.13 9.46
C TYR A 89 20.99 -3.88 9.77
N ILE A 90 22.06 -3.56 9.04
CA ILE A 90 23.40 -4.10 9.23
C ILE A 90 24.34 -2.91 9.41
N PRO A 91 24.94 -2.74 10.61
CA PRO A 91 25.90 -1.68 10.85
C PRO A 91 27.12 -1.76 9.90
N PRO A 92 27.70 -0.62 9.51
CA PRO A 92 28.98 -0.62 8.80
C PRO A 92 30.08 -1.22 9.70
N GLN A 93 31.04 -1.92 9.09
CA GLN A 93 32.23 -2.46 9.76
C GLN A 93 33.29 -1.39 10.00
#